data_AF-A0A932T6Q3-F1
#
_entry.id   AF-A0A932T6Q3-F1
#
_cell.length_a   1.000
_cell.length_b   1.000
_cell.length_c   1.000
_cell.angle_alpha   90.00
_cell.angle_beta   90.00
_cell.angle_gamma   90.00
#
_symmetry.space_group_name_H-M   'P 1'
#
loop_
_entity.id
_entity.type
_entity.pdbx_description
1 polymer ?
#
loop_
_entity_poly.entity_id
_entity_poly.type
_entity_poly.pdbx_seq_one_letter_code
_entity_poly.pdbx_strand_id
1 'polypeptide(L)' 'MGIDPTESTRAKPGTDEKVLMLSARYAAGIALWDARDRNDHGPKERDLMGALDESRPQPLPLPDPDQLG' A
#
# COMPACT_ATOMS: atom_id res chain seq x y z
N MET A 1 -25.49 18.46 0.11
CA MET A 1 -24.95 17.10 0.12
C MET A 1 -24.27 16.87 1.45
N GLY A 2 -24.79 15.97 2.30
CA GLY A 2 -24.19 15.65 3.59
C GLY A 2 -23.39 14.36 3.49
N ILE A 3 -22.33 14.24 4.29
CA ILE A 3 -21.60 12.97 4.45
C ILE A 3 -22.38 12.11 5.46
N ASP A 4 -22.71 10.89 5.08
CA ASP A 4 -23.26 9.90 6.01
C ASP A 4 -22.10 9.22 6.76
N PRO A 5 -21.98 9.40 8.08
CA PRO A 5 -20.87 8.84 8.86
C PRO A 5 -20.93 7.30 8.96
N THR A 6 -22.08 6.67 8.69
CA THR A 6 -22.29 5.22 8.80
C THR A 6 -21.88 4.46 7.53
N GLU A 7 -21.65 5.18 6.44
CA GLU A 7 -21.22 4.62 5.16
C GLU A 7 -19.70 4.45 5.10
N SER A 8 -19.26 3.48 4.28
CA SER A 8 -17.83 3.29 3.99
C SER A 8 -17.32 4.40 3.07
N THR A 9 -16.10 4.89 3.30
CA THR A 9 -15.49 5.91 2.42
C THR A 9 -14.52 5.31 1.41
N ARG A 10 -14.65 5.74 0.15
CA ARG A 10 -13.71 5.44 -0.95
C ARG A 10 -12.58 6.47 -1.06
N ALA A 11 -12.57 7.48 -0.18
CA ALA A 11 -11.56 8.53 -0.16
C ALA A 11 -10.18 7.93 0.17
N LYS A 12 -9.14 8.37 -0.55
CA LYS A 12 -7.77 7.94 -0.28
C LYS A 12 -7.31 8.47 1.09
N PRO A 13 -6.43 7.75 1.79
CA PRO A 13 -5.70 8.31 2.91
C PRO A 13 -5.08 9.68 2.56
N GLY A 14 -5.22 10.66 3.46
CA GLY A 14 -4.65 12.00 3.28
C GLY A 14 -5.48 12.99 2.44
N THR A 15 -6.66 12.61 1.96
CA THR A 15 -7.56 13.54 1.24
C THR A 15 -8.52 14.27 2.18
N ASP A 16 -8.93 15.48 1.82
CA ASP A 16 -9.92 16.27 2.57
C ASP A 16 -11.24 15.52 2.76
N GLU A 17 -11.68 14.77 1.74
CA GLU A 17 -12.89 13.94 1.82
C GLU A 17 -12.78 12.89 2.93
N LYS A 18 -11.61 12.26 3.09
CA LYS A 18 -11.35 11.32 4.19
C LYS A 18 -11.41 12.04 5.53
N VAL A 19 -10.82 13.24 5.63
CA VAL A 19 -10.84 14.05 6.87
C VAL A 19 -12.28 14.45 7.24
N LEU A 20 -13.09 14.86 6.27
CA LEU A 20 -14.49 15.23 6.49
C LEU A 20 -15.33 14.04 6.95
N MET A 21 -15.13 12.86 6.38
CA MET A 21 -15.76 11.61 6.86
C MET A 21 -15.38 11.32 8.32
N LEU A 22 -14.09 11.35 8.65
CA LEU A 22 -13.63 11.10 10.02
C LEU A 22 -14.19 12.13 11.01
N SER A 23 -14.28 13.39 10.61
CA SER A 23 -14.88 14.47 11.40
C SER A 23 -16.37 14.22 11.65
N ALA A 24 -17.11 13.76 10.64
CA ALA A 24 -18.52 13.41 10.77
C ALA A 24 -18.72 12.22 11.73
N ARG A 25 -17.86 11.18 11.65
CA ARG A 25 -17.91 10.03 12.56
C ARG A 25 -17.60 10.42 14.01
N TYR A 26 -16.61 11.29 14.20
CA TYR A 26 -16.29 11.85 15.51
C TYR A 26 -17.49 12.61 16.11
N ALA A 27 -18.10 13.50 15.32
CA ALA A 27 -19.27 14.28 15.76
C ALA A 27 -20.49 13.39 16.07
N ALA A 28 -20.64 12.27 15.36
CA ALA A 28 -21.70 11.28 15.60
C ALA A 28 -21.41 10.33 16.78
N GLY A 29 -20.21 10.37 17.39
CA GLY A 29 -19.83 9.50 18.50
C GLY A 29 -19.64 8.04 18.11
N ILE A 30 -19.29 7.75 16.85
CA ILE A 30 -19.07 6.38 16.36
C ILE A 30 -17.58 6.12 16.06
N ALA A 31 -17.25 4.86 15.80
CA ALA A 31 -15.88 4.45 15.48
C ALA A 31 -15.35 5.22 14.26
N LEU A 32 -14.14 5.79 14.38
CA LEU A 32 -13.50 6.52 13.28
C LEU A 32 -13.18 5.61 12.10
N TRP A 33 -12.82 4.36 12.37
CA TRP A 33 -12.39 3.38 11.37
C TRP A 33 -13.51 2.40 11.03
N ASP A 34 -13.77 2.20 9.73
CA ASP A 34 -14.60 1.13 9.19
C ASP A 34 -13.71 0.17 8.38
N ALA A 35 -13.88 -1.15 8.55
CA ALA A 35 -13.09 -2.15 7.85
C ALA A 35 -13.27 -2.14 6.32
N ARG A 36 -14.36 -1.54 5.83
CA ARG A 36 -14.68 -1.38 4.41
C ARG A 36 -14.13 -0.09 3.83
N ASP A 37 -13.59 0.79 4.67
CA ASP A 37 -12.95 2.00 4.18
C ASP A 37 -11.77 1.67 3.28
N ARG A 38 -11.56 2.52 2.27
CA ARG A 38 -10.33 2.49 1.49
C ARG A 38 -9.11 2.65 2.40
N ASN A 39 -8.23 1.66 2.33
CA ASN A 39 -7.08 1.49 3.21
C ASN A 39 -5.77 1.32 2.43
N ASP A 40 -5.69 1.89 1.23
CA ASP A 40 -4.52 1.91 0.32
C ASP A 40 -3.32 2.67 0.94
N HIS A 41 -2.91 2.30 2.15
CA HIS A 41 -1.79 2.85 2.88
C HIS A 41 -0.51 2.17 2.38
N GLY A 42 0.35 2.97 1.75
CA GLY A 42 1.75 2.62 1.52
C GLY A 42 2.03 1.84 0.23
N PRO A 43 3.33 1.72 -0.11
CA PRO A 43 3.79 0.93 -1.25
C PRO A 43 3.19 -0.47 -1.17
N LYS A 44 2.71 -1.01 -2.30
CA LYS A 44 2.24 -2.40 -2.31
C LYS A 44 3.41 -3.28 -1.89
N GLU A 45 3.18 -4.44 -1.32
CA GLU A 45 4.24 -5.36 -0.89
C GLU A 45 5.33 -5.58 -1.96
N ARG A 46 4.95 -5.55 -3.24
CA ARG A 46 5.86 -5.60 -4.41
C ARG A 46 6.77 -4.37 -4.56
N ASP A 47 6.29 -3.19 -4.16
CA ASP A 47 7.05 -1.94 -4.17
C ASP A 47 8.00 -1.87 -2.95
N LEU A 48 7.61 -2.47 -1.81
CA LEU A 48 8.46 -2.58 -0.62
C LEU A 48 9.55 -3.66 -0.75
N MET A 49 9.21 -4.80 -1.37
CA MET A 49 10.14 -5.91 -1.61
C MET A 49 11.17 -5.61 -2.71
N GLY A 50 11.08 -4.41 -3.32
CA GLY A 50 11.73 -4.10 -4.58
C GLY A 50 11.10 -4.94 -5.69
N ALA A 51 10.92 -4.33 -6.86
CA ALA A 51 10.93 -5.13 -8.07
C ALA A 51 12.08 -6.14 -7.95
N LEU A 52 11.87 -7.39 -8.37
CA LEU A 52 12.97 -8.30 -8.67
C LEU A 52 13.82 -7.57 -9.71
N ASP A 53 14.77 -6.80 -9.23
CA ASP A 53 15.66 -6.03 -10.04
C ASP A 53 16.51 -7.08 -10.74
N GLU A 54 16.24 -7.25 -12.03
CA GLU A 54 16.95 -8.13 -12.96
C GLU A 54 18.47 -7.82 -13.02
N SER A 55 18.92 -6.81 -12.27
CA SER A 55 20.30 -6.45 -11.97
C SER A 55 21.06 -7.43 -11.06
N ARG A 56 20.46 -8.51 -10.55
CA ARG A 56 21.27 -9.51 -9.81
C ARG A 56 22.32 -10.08 -10.78
N PRO A 57 23.63 -9.83 -10.57
CA PRO A 57 24.63 -10.42 -11.44
C PRO A 57 24.50 -11.94 -11.34
N GLN A 58 24.28 -12.59 -12.48
CA GLN A 58 24.29 -14.04 -12.53
C GLN A 58 25.65 -14.52 -12.02
N PRO A 59 25.70 -15.60 -11.21
CA PRO A 59 26.98 -16.20 -10.84
C PRO A 59 27.80 -16.43 -12.12
N LEU A 60 29.05 -15.97 -12.13
CA LEU A 60 29.95 -16.21 -13.26
C LEU A 60 29.94 -17.73 -13.55
N PRO A 61 29.85 -18.15 -14.81
CA PRO A 61 29.94 -19.56 -15.15
C PRO A 61 31.24 -20.11 -14.57
N LEU A 62 31.15 -21.28 -13.94
CA LEU A 62 32.35 -21.98 -13.47
C LEU A 62 33.30 -22.15 -14.67
N PRO A 63 34.62 -21.91 -14.50
CA PRO A 63 35.56 -22.10 -15.59
C PRO A 63 35.52 -23.55 -16.06
N ASP A 64 35.63 -23.76 -17.37
CA ASP A 64 35.66 -25.10 -17.92
C ASP A 64 36.84 -25.87 -17.31
N PRO A 65 36.66 -27.14 -16.93
CA PRO A 65 37.74 -27.94 -16.34
C PRO A 65 38.94 -28.09 -17.28
N ASP A 66 38.73 -27.93 -18.59
CA ASP A 66 39.77 -27.98 -19.62
C ASP A 66 40.65 -26.71 -19.69
N GLN A 67 40.26 -25.62 -19.00
CA GLN A 67 41.04 -24.38 -18.92
C GLN A 67 42.02 -24.35 -17.73
N LEU A 68 42.02 -25.39 -16.88
CA LEU A 68 42.92 -25.53 -15.73
C LEU A 68 44.15 -26.42 -16.01
N GLY A 69 44.49 -26.60 -17.30
CA GLY A 69 45.66 -27.35 -17.76
C GLY A 69 46.99 -26.68 -17.45
#